data_AF-A0A7J9WQF2-F1
#
_entry.id   AF-A0A7J9WQF2-F1
#
_cell.length_a   1.000
_cell.length_b   1.000
_cell.length_c   1.000
_cell.angle_alpha   90.00
_cell.angle_beta   90.00
_cell.angle_gamma   90.00
#
_symmetry.space_group_name_H-M   'P 1'
#
loop_
_entity.id
_entity.type
_entity.pdbx_description
1 polymer ?
#
loop_
_entity_poly.entity_id
_entity_poly.type
_entity_poly.pdbx_seq_one_letter_code
_entity_poly.pdbx_strand_id
1 'polypeptide(L)'
;MGARRAKIRELLAEALGLELGGGLTPETHTRVWRGSRRTVDVRFANVRDETDIPDSELRAVDRSRVVIDFPFDDPGRGPADDLVRVENLRQANGPSPTVCWLPLFLTEQSLDRLGRLVVLEYILTGDRFEGFTTHLAPQDRVEARHLLRNQAESLRGQLFDVLRQAYGLEIPDQRWVRTDIRPRDQFPTLDPTLAVRPPAAATLRDAFERLLDQVMAHRHPAHPEFEEEVRLGDLRTALRHVQRAAGQRDRRVDIPQPDRKPVRKVLGPLKIATTGEAHIVLDRHWRDHFHRKQAEHPGVPVTVERLKRWIDEPQPMGLDDRVANLVIAAYVIADDRVLIHAGQPVEPNVERLDPATEVVTQKLPSEQEWEVARDRAQAVFGLAASPLRSAANVAHLVAGMHEVAATHAEDCRRLVGALDAAATRIGVDAQADRLRTARAARDLVHGIRAADAADAVRLLVRAEVPTTAEALGRSLHSAGLVATALAGTNWELIDSTRTLSGEWAVQGAGIGERVVTAIQHDELVKSLGDVLSAEERAATDLITSAAARSATNGPPAPPAPGR
;
A
#
# COMPACT_ATOMS: atom_id res chain seq x y z
N MET A 1 -29.31 -13.20 -47.27
CA MET A 1 -28.64 -12.22 -46.40
C MET A 1 -27.78 -12.93 -45.34
N GLY A 2 -28.35 -13.79 -44.49
CA GLY A 2 -27.65 -14.43 -43.35
C GLY A 2 -26.30 -15.11 -43.66
N ALA A 3 -26.22 -15.96 -44.69
CA ALA A 3 -24.96 -16.65 -45.03
C ALA A 3 -23.84 -15.71 -45.51
N ARG A 4 -24.19 -14.63 -46.22
CA ARG A 4 -23.24 -13.59 -46.63
C ARG A 4 -22.72 -12.80 -45.42
N ARG A 5 -23.62 -12.49 -44.48
CA ARG A 5 -23.29 -11.79 -43.23
C ARG A 5 -22.35 -12.61 -42.35
N ALA A 6 -22.63 -13.90 -42.20
CA ALA A 6 -21.73 -14.83 -41.51
C ALA A 6 -20.34 -14.87 -42.16
N LYS A 7 -20.28 -14.88 -43.50
CA LYS A 7 -18.99 -14.86 -44.24
C LYS A 7 -18.21 -13.56 -44.07
N ILE A 8 -18.86 -12.40 -44.11
CA ILE A 8 -18.17 -11.13 -43.81
C ILE A 8 -17.66 -11.11 -42.38
N ARG A 9 -18.46 -11.55 -41.40
CA ARG A 9 -18.02 -11.63 -40.00
C ARG A 9 -16.77 -12.50 -39.85
N GLU A 10 -16.73 -13.65 -40.53
CA GLU A 10 -15.55 -14.52 -40.58
C GLU A 10 -14.32 -13.81 -41.18
N LEU A 11 -14.46 -13.21 -42.37
CA LEU A 11 -13.37 -12.51 -43.04
C LEU A 11 -12.84 -11.35 -42.19
N LEU A 12 -13.73 -10.55 -41.60
CA LEU A 12 -13.32 -9.43 -40.75
C LEU A 12 -12.65 -9.91 -39.48
N ALA A 13 -13.20 -10.92 -38.81
CA ALA A 13 -12.58 -11.46 -37.61
C ALA A 13 -11.16 -11.99 -37.89
N GLU A 14 -10.96 -12.69 -39.02
CA GLU A 14 -9.62 -13.10 -39.46
C GLU A 14 -8.71 -11.89 -39.72
N ALA A 15 -9.19 -10.89 -40.47
CA ALA A 15 -8.39 -9.71 -40.82
C ALA A 15 -7.99 -8.87 -39.60
N LEU A 16 -8.86 -8.80 -38.60
CA LEU A 16 -8.67 -8.06 -37.36
C LEU A 16 -7.88 -8.90 -36.34
N GLY A 17 -7.87 -10.22 -36.51
CA GLY A 17 -7.26 -11.16 -35.57
C GLY A 17 -8.08 -11.43 -34.33
N LEU A 18 -9.39 -11.40 -34.46
CA LEU A 18 -10.34 -11.66 -33.41
C LEU A 18 -10.74 -13.14 -33.44
N GLU A 19 -10.79 -13.75 -32.27
CA GLU A 19 -11.37 -15.09 -32.13
C GLU A 19 -12.89 -14.97 -32.09
N LEU A 20 -13.58 -15.61 -33.03
CA LEU A 20 -15.03 -15.65 -33.05
C LEU A 20 -15.55 -16.56 -31.94
N GLY A 21 -16.25 -15.97 -30.98
CA GLY A 21 -17.00 -16.71 -29.97
C GLY A 21 -18.31 -17.29 -30.52
N GLY A 22 -18.71 -18.47 -30.02
CA GLY A 22 -19.98 -19.11 -30.35
C GLY A 22 -21.16 -18.77 -29.42
N GLY A 23 -21.00 -17.79 -28.52
CA GLY A 23 -21.96 -17.50 -27.43
C GLY A 23 -22.70 -16.16 -27.55
N LEU A 24 -23.56 -15.87 -26.56
CA LEU A 24 -24.38 -14.64 -26.45
C LEU A 24 -23.60 -13.41 -25.96
N THR A 25 -22.37 -13.57 -25.47
CA THR A 25 -21.53 -12.49 -24.91
C THR A 25 -20.79 -11.71 -25.99
N PRO A 26 -20.44 -10.42 -25.77
CA PRO A 26 -19.51 -9.65 -26.61
C PRO A 26 -18.23 -10.40 -26.88
N GLU A 27 -17.78 -10.40 -28.14
CA GLU A 27 -16.40 -10.72 -28.42
C GLU A 27 -15.52 -9.72 -27.67
N THR A 28 -14.44 -10.18 -27.05
CA THR A 28 -13.53 -9.29 -26.33
C THR A 28 -12.16 -9.34 -26.98
N HIS A 29 -11.56 -8.16 -27.14
CA HIS A 29 -10.18 -8.04 -27.62
C HIS A 29 -9.29 -7.56 -26.48
N THR A 30 -8.23 -8.30 -26.19
CA THR A 30 -7.27 -7.92 -25.15
C THR A 30 -5.92 -7.59 -25.75
N ARG A 31 -5.38 -6.42 -25.39
CA ARG A 31 -4.06 -5.95 -25.83
C ARG A 31 -3.27 -5.30 -24.71
N VAL A 32 -1.97 -5.14 -24.91
CA VAL A 32 -1.13 -4.32 -24.04
C VAL A 32 -1.04 -2.92 -24.64
N TRP A 33 -1.63 -1.93 -23.96
CA TRP A 33 -1.61 -0.53 -24.34
C TRP A 33 -0.78 0.26 -23.33
N ARG A 34 0.31 0.89 -23.79
CA ARG A 34 1.26 1.64 -22.95
C ARG A 34 1.78 0.83 -21.73
N GLY A 35 1.93 -0.48 -21.92
CA GLY A 35 2.34 -1.44 -20.88
C GLY A 35 1.25 -1.81 -19.86
N SER A 36 -0.01 -1.42 -20.09
CA SER A 36 -1.17 -1.87 -19.33
C SER A 36 -2.06 -2.78 -20.17
N ARG A 37 -2.48 -3.91 -19.60
CA ARG A 37 -3.40 -4.84 -20.26
C ARG A 37 -4.80 -4.23 -20.29
N ARG A 38 -5.38 -4.08 -21.48
CA ARG A 38 -6.71 -3.50 -21.72
C ARG A 38 -7.58 -4.48 -22.47
N THR A 39 -8.84 -4.52 -22.10
CA THR A 39 -9.87 -5.31 -22.79
C THR A 39 -10.95 -4.39 -23.31
N VAL A 40 -11.33 -4.60 -24.57
CA VAL A 40 -12.36 -3.83 -25.29
C VAL A 40 -13.43 -4.81 -25.76
N ASP A 41 -14.68 -4.39 -25.69
CA ASP A 41 -15.78 -5.15 -26.26
C ASP A 41 -15.87 -4.88 -27.76
N VAL A 42 -15.94 -5.93 -28.56
CA VAL A 42 -16.11 -5.85 -30.02
C VAL A 42 -17.43 -6.50 -30.37
N ARG A 43 -18.20 -5.88 -31.27
CA ARG A 43 -19.47 -6.40 -31.76
C ARG A 43 -19.53 -6.28 -33.26
N PHE A 44 -19.99 -7.33 -33.94
CA PHE A 44 -20.35 -7.27 -35.36
C PHE A 44 -21.87 -7.17 -35.47
N ALA A 45 -22.37 -6.00 -35.86
CA ALA A 45 -23.81 -5.75 -35.95
C ALA A 45 -24.12 -4.60 -36.92
N ASN A 46 -25.30 -4.65 -37.53
CA ASN A 46 -25.84 -3.56 -38.31
C ASN A 46 -26.25 -2.42 -37.38
N VAL A 47 -25.59 -1.27 -37.48
CA VAL A 47 -25.76 -0.19 -36.51
C VAL A 47 -27.14 0.43 -36.61
N ARG A 48 -27.76 0.48 -37.78
CA ARG A 48 -29.12 0.98 -38.02
C ARG A 48 -30.22 0.04 -37.50
N ASP A 49 -29.98 -1.27 -37.46
CA ASP A 49 -31.01 -2.26 -37.09
C ASP A 49 -31.12 -2.45 -35.57
N GLU A 50 -32.21 -1.94 -34.98
CA GLU A 50 -32.50 -2.05 -33.54
C GLU A 50 -32.74 -3.50 -33.08
N THR A 51 -33.15 -4.38 -33.99
CA THR A 51 -33.36 -5.80 -33.68
C THR A 51 -32.04 -6.56 -33.64
N ASP A 52 -31.04 -6.10 -34.40
CA ASP A 52 -29.73 -6.72 -34.48
C ASP A 52 -28.79 -6.26 -33.36
N ILE A 53 -28.81 -4.97 -33.05
CA ILE A 53 -28.16 -4.41 -31.87
C ILE A 53 -29.08 -3.43 -31.16
N PRO A 54 -29.66 -3.79 -30.00
CA PRO A 54 -30.48 -2.89 -29.21
C PRO A 54 -29.69 -1.68 -28.69
N ASP A 55 -30.38 -0.58 -28.39
CA ASP A 55 -29.74 0.66 -27.89
C ASP A 55 -28.94 0.44 -26.59
N SER A 56 -29.43 -0.44 -25.71
CA SER A 56 -28.72 -0.84 -24.50
C SER A 56 -27.39 -1.54 -24.77
N GLU A 57 -27.26 -2.23 -25.92
CA GLU A 57 -26.02 -2.88 -26.35
C GLU A 57 -25.10 -1.94 -27.15
N LEU A 58 -25.62 -0.88 -27.76
CA LEU A 58 -24.77 0.19 -28.29
C LEU A 58 -24.11 0.99 -27.15
N ARG A 59 -24.77 1.08 -25.99
CA ARG A 59 -24.23 1.79 -24.82
C ARG A 59 -23.24 0.92 -24.04
N ALA A 60 -22.01 1.38 -23.97
CA ALA A 60 -20.99 0.88 -23.06
C ALA A 60 -21.07 1.56 -21.69
N VAL A 61 -20.82 0.79 -20.62
CA VAL A 61 -20.78 1.26 -19.22
C VAL A 61 -19.35 1.22 -18.70
N ASP A 62 -18.79 0.01 -18.55
CA ASP A 62 -17.49 -0.19 -17.89
C ASP A 62 -16.30 -0.13 -18.85
N ARG A 63 -16.41 -0.81 -20.00
CA ARG A 63 -15.35 -0.97 -21.00
C ARG A 63 -15.70 -0.22 -22.27
N SER A 64 -14.69 0.30 -22.97
CA SER A 64 -14.90 0.81 -24.31
C SER A 64 -15.45 -0.27 -25.23
N ARG A 65 -16.29 0.13 -26.18
CA ARG A 65 -16.90 -0.78 -27.16
C ARG A 65 -16.62 -0.31 -28.58
N VAL A 66 -16.33 -1.27 -29.47
CA VAL A 66 -16.25 -1.04 -30.91
C VAL A 66 -17.31 -1.87 -31.60
N VAL A 67 -18.21 -1.22 -32.33
CA VAL A 67 -19.22 -1.89 -33.17
C VAL A 67 -18.77 -1.82 -34.61
N ILE A 68 -18.58 -2.96 -35.24
CA ILE A 68 -18.13 -3.11 -36.62
C ILE A 68 -19.36 -3.47 -37.45
N ASP A 69 -19.76 -2.52 -38.30
CA ASP A 69 -20.94 -2.69 -39.16
C ASP A 69 -20.62 -3.50 -40.42
N PHE A 70 -21.63 -4.04 -41.08
CA PHE A 70 -21.52 -4.80 -42.31
C PHE A 70 -21.60 -3.88 -43.54
N PRO A 71 -20.85 -4.18 -44.62
CA PRO A 71 -20.82 -3.35 -45.83
C PRO A 71 -22.02 -3.59 -46.75
N PHE A 72 -23.17 -3.97 -46.20
CA PHE A 72 -24.43 -4.11 -46.92
C PHE A 72 -25.59 -4.28 -45.93
N ASP A 73 -26.79 -3.93 -46.38
CA ASP A 73 -28.03 -4.03 -45.60
C ASP A 73 -29.22 -4.35 -46.52
N ASP A 74 -30.43 -4.39 -45.94
CA ASP A 74 -31.71 -4.46 -46.62
C ASP A 74 -31.88 -3.34 -47.67
N PRO A 75 -32.63 -3.61 -48.75
CA PRO A 75 -32.85 -2.64 -49.82
C PRO A 75 -33.36 -1.28 -49.31
N GLY A 76 -32.71 -0.19 -49.74
CA GLY A 76 -33.08 1.17 -49.36
C GLY A 76 -32.47 1.66 -48.05
N ARG A 77 -31.66 0.84 -47.37
CA ARG A 77 -30.86 1.24 -46.20
C ARG A 77 -29.40 1.43 -46.57
N GLY A 78 -28.72 2.33 -45.87
CA GLY A 78 -27.31 2.61 -46.09
C GLY A 78 -26.62 3.32 -44.92
N PRO A 79 -25.31 3.63 -45.09
CA PRO A 79 -24.48 4.23 -44.04
C PRO A 79 -25.02 5.56 -43.47
N ALA A 80 -25.86 6.27 -44.22
CA ALA A 80 -26.52 7.48 -43.75
C ALA A 80 -27.56 7.19 -42.65
N ASP A 81 -28.29 6.08 -42.73
CA ASP A 81 -29.22 5.67 -41.69
C ASP A 81 -28.47 5.33 -40.38
N ASP A 82 -27.31 4.67 -40.48
CA ASP A 82 -26.44 4.33 -39.34
C ASP A 82 -25.98 5.61 -38.61
N LEU A 83 -25.50 6.60 -39.38
CA LEU A 83 -25.11 7.92 -38.85
C LEU A 83 -26.25 8.62 -38.12
N VAL A 84 -27.46 8.61 -38.70
CA VAL A 84 -28.64 9.20 -38.08
C VAL A 84 -28.98 8.49 -36.77
N ARG A 85 -28.90 7.17 -36.70
CA ARG A 85 -29.14 6.42 -35.47
C ARG A 85 -28.12 6.76 -34.38
N VAL A 86 -26.83 6.78 -34.71
CA VAL A 86 -25.78 7.13 -33.73
C VAL A 86 -25.95 8.56 -33.23
N GLU A 87 -26.30 9.51 -34.11
CA GLU A 87 -26.58 10.90 -33.73
C GLU A 87 -27.78 10.99 -32.77
N ASN A 88 -28.89 10.34 -33.11
CA ASN A 88 -30.10 10.32 -32.28
C ASN A 88 -29.80 9.73 -30.89
N LEU A 89 -29.03 8.64 -30.82
CA LEU A 89 -28.64 8.02 -29.56
C LEU A 89 -27.74 8.92 -28.72
N ARG A 90 -26.82 9.63 -29.36
CA ARG A 90 -25.94 10.59 -28.70
C ARG A 90 -26.70 11.81 -28.14
N GLN A 91 -27.78 12.22 -28.79
CA GLN A 91 -28.64 13.32 -28.32
C GLN A 91 -29.62 12.87 -27.22
N ALA A 92 -30.20 11.68 -27.37
CA ALA A 92 -31.18 11.14 -26.43
C ALA A 92 -30.53 10.63 -25.13
N ASN A 93 -29.26 10.23 -25.18
CA ASN A 93 -28.55 9.62 -24.06
C ASN A 93 -27.28 10.42 -23.68
N GLY A 94 -26.78 10.20 -22.46
CA GLY A 94 -25.47 10.71 -22.06
C GLY A 94 -24.30 10.05 -22.80
N PRO A 95 -23.08 10.61 -22.69
CA PRO A 95 -21.90 10.11 -23.38
C PRO A 95 -21.61 8.64 -23.04
N SER A 96 -21.20 7.86 -24.04
CA SER A 96 -20.83 6.46 -23.87
C SER A 96 -19.55 6.15 -24.66
N PRO A 97 -18.60 5.35 -24.12
CA PRO A 97 -17.32 5.06 -24.76
C PRO A 97 -17.46 4.00 -25.88
N THR A 98 -18.42 4.22 -26.78
CA THR A 98 -18.67 3.38 -27.95
C THR A 98 -18.27 4.11 -29.22
N VAL A 99 -17.54 3.40 -30.09
CA VAL A 99 -17.23 3.83 -31.44
C VAL A 99 -17.81 2.83 -32.43
N CYS A 100 -18.48 3.32 -33.47
CA CYS A 100 -18.89 2.47 -34.59
C CYS A 100 -17.86 2.60 -35.72
N TRP A 101 -17.58 1.50 -36.41
CA TRP A 101 -16.77 1.48 -37.63
C TRP A 101 -17.69 1.10 -38.79
N LEU A 102 -18.20 2.14 -39.46
CA LEU A 102 -19.12 2.04 -40.57
C LEU A 102 -18.36 1.86 -41.88
N PRO A 103 -18.58 0.77 -42.62
CA PRO A 103 -17.97 0.60 -43.92
C PRO A 103 -18.72 1.35 -45.03
N LEU A 104 -18.02 1.58 -46.13
CA LEU A 104 -18.66 1.81 -47.43
C LEU A 104 -19.38 0.54 -47.90
N PHE A 105 -20.55 0.70 -48.51
CA PHE A 105 -21.34 -0.44 -48.95
C PHE A 105 -20.77 -1.09 -50.22
N LEU A 106 -20.85 -2.41 -50.30
CA LEU A 106 -20.44 -3.20 -51.45
C LEU A 106 -21.36 -2.94 -52.64
N THR A 107 -20.79 -2.91 -53.84
CA THR A 107 -21.58 -2.93 -55.08
C THR A 107 -22.22 -4.30 -55.31
N GLU A 108 -23.19 -4.38 -56.21
CA GLU A 108 -23.80 -5.66 -56.61
C GLU A 108 -22.75 -6.65 -57.12
N GLN A 109 -21.72 -6.16 -57.81
CA GLN A 109 -20.61 -6.97 -58.31
C GLN A 109 -19.82 -7.62 -57.17
N SER A 110 -19.50 -6.85 -56.12
CA SER A 110 -18.83 -7.37 -54.91
C SER A 110 -19.72 -8.34 -54.14
N LEU A 111 -21.03 -8.08 -54.06
CA LEU A 111 -22.00 -8.97 -53.43
C LEU A 111 -22.18 -10.30 -54.18
N ASP A 112 -22.11 -10.30 -55.51
CA ASP A 112 -22.11 -11.52 -56.32
C ASP A 112 -20.86 -12.36 -56.04
N ARG A 113 -19.67 -11.74 -55.98
CA ARG A 113 -18.41 -12.41 -55.61
C ARG A 113 -18.49 -13.02 -54.22
N LEU A 114 -19.00 -12.28 -53.24
CA LEU A 114 -19.24 -12.78 -51.88
C LEU A 114 -20.20 -13.97 -51.89
N GLY A 115 -21.30 -13.89 -52.65
CA GLY A 115 -22.23 -14.99 -52.83
C GLY A 115 -21.57 -16.25 -53.41
N ARG A 116 -20.75 -16.08 -54.45
CA ARG A 116 -19.99 -17.19 -55.05
C ARG A 116 -19.02 -17.82 -54.06
N LEU A 117 -18.27 -17.02 -53.29
CA LEU A 117 -17.37 -17.54 -52.26
C LEU A 117 -18.12 -18.41 -51.24
N VAL A 118 -19.25 -17.92 -50.73
CA VAL A 118 -20.10 -18.68 -49.80
C VAL A 118 -20.51 -20.03 -50.38
N VAL A 119 -20.93 -20.06 -51.65
CA VAL A 119 -21.35 -21.30 -52.33
C VAL A 119 -20.17 -22.25 -52.50
N LEU A 120 -19.01 -21.75 -52.95
CA LEU A 120 -17.82 -22.57 -53.18
C LEU A 120 -17.33 -23.23 -51.88
N GLU A 121 -17.20 -22.46 -50.80
CA GLU A 121 -16.77 -23.02 -49.52
C GLU A 121 -17.82 -23.97 -48.92
N TYR A 122 -19.11 -23.68 -49.11
CA TYR A 122 -20.18 -24.60 -48.71
C TYR A 122 -20.08 -25.96 -49.41
N ILE A 123 -19.82 -25.96 -50.72
CA ILE A 123 -19.62 -27.17 -51.53
C ILE A 123 -18.36 -27.93 -51.08
N LEU A 124 -17.28 -27.20 -50.78
CA LEU A 124 -15.99 -27.78 -50.39
C LEU A 124 -15.93 -28.29 -48.94
N THR A 125 -16.98 -28.09 -48.15
CA THR A 125 -17.06 -28.47 -46.73
C THR A 125 -17.42 -29.96 -46.55
N GLY A 126 -16.60 -30.70 -45.80
CA GLY A 126 -16.84 -32.11 -45.47
C GLY A 126 -16.98 -33.00 -46.71
N ASP A 127 -17.98 -33.89 -46.69
CA ASP A 127 -18.26 -34.84 -47.78
C ASP A 127 -19.24 -34.29 -48.83
N ARG A 128 -19.65 -33.01 -48.72
CA ARG A 128 -20.65 -32.40 -49.62
C ARG A 128 -20.21 -32.38 -51.07
N PHE A 129 -18.92 -32.15 -51.31
CA PHE A 129 -18.34 -32.14 -52.64
C PHE A 129 -18.67 -33.44 -53.39
N GLU A 130 -18.46 -34.60 -52.76
CA GLU A 130 -18.73 -35.91 -53.37
C GLU A 130 -20.21 -36.09 -53.73
N GLY A 131 -21.12 -35.54 -52.92
CA GLY A 131 -22.56 -35.54 -53.21
C GLY A 131 -22.93 -34.70 -54.43
N PHE A 132 -22.30 -33.54 -54.61
CA PHE A 132 -22.57 -32.65 -55.76
C PHE A 132 -21.89 -33.11 -57.06
N THR A 133 -20.83 -33.91 -56.97
CA THR A 133 -20.03 -34.36 -58.13
C THR A 133 -20.25 -35.83 -58.50
N THR A 134 -21.37 -36.44 -58.11
CA THR A 134 -21.68 -37.86 -58.40
C THR A 134 -21.63 -38.21 -59.90
N HIS A 135 -21.90 -37.24 -60.77
CA HIS A 135 -21.88 -37.36 -62.23
C HIS A 135 -20.47 -37.30 -62.85
N LEU A 136 -19.44 -36.89 -62.10
CA LEU A 136 -18.06 -36.79 -62.57
C LEU A 136 -17.29 -38.09 -62.32
N ALA A 137 -16.36 -38.43 -63.21
CA ALA A 137 -15.43 -39.54 -63.01
C ALA A 137 -14.44 -39.23 -61.86
N PRO A 138 -13.87 -40.25 -61.19
CA PRO A 138 -13.00 -40.03 -60.02
C PRO A 138 -11.80 -39.09 -60.28
N GLN A 139 -11.22 -39.14 -61.47
CA GLN A 139 -10.11 -38.26 -61.85
C GLN A 139 -10.57 -36.80 -62.04
N ASP A 140 -11.70 -36.59 -62.72
CA ASP A 140 -12.30 -35.26 -62.93
C ASP A 140 -12.73 -34.61 -61.60
N ARG A 141 -13.13 -35.42 -60.61
CA ARG A 141 -13.46 -34.92 -59.26
C ARG A 141 -12.26 -34.31 -58.55
N VAL A 142 -11.08 -34.94 -58.66
CA VAL A 142 -9.85 -34.41 -58.05
C VAL A 142 -9.50 -33.06 -58.69
N GLU A 143 -9.54 -32.98 -60.03
CA GLU A 143 -9.26 -31.75 -60.77
C GLU A 143 -10.27 -30.64 -60.45
N ALA A 144 -11.58 -30.95 -60.49
CA ALA A 144 -12.63 -30.00 -60.14
C ALA A 144 -12.48 -29.47 -58.71
N ARG A 145 -12.11 -30.34 -57.74
CA ARG A 145 -11.87 -29.91 -56.36
C ARG A 145 -10.71 -28.93 -56.26
N HIS A 146 -9.62 -29.17 -56.98
CA HIS A 146 -8.49 -28.24 -57.04
C HIS A 146 -8.90 -26.90 -57.66
N LEU A 147 -9.65 -26.91 -58.76
CA LEU A 147 -10.11 -25.69 -59.42
C LEU A 147 -11.03 -24.85 -58.53
N LEU A 148 -12.01 -25.47 -57.88
CA LEU A 148 -12.93 -24.77 -56.97
C LEU A 148 -12.21 -24.21 -55.75
N ARG A 149 -11.21 -24.92 -55.20
CA ARG A 149 -10.36 -24.41 -54.11
C ARG A 149 -9.58 -23.18 -54.53
N ASN A 150 -8.90 -23.25 -55.68
CA ASN A 150 -8.14 -22.11 -56.21
C ASN A 150 -9.06 -20.89 -56.48
N GLN A 151 -10.27 -21.14 -56.98
CA GLN A 151 -11.26 -20.08 -57.20
C GLN A 151 -11.74 -19.46 -55.88
N ALA A 152 -12.00 -20.28 -54.86
CA ALA A 152 -12.37 -19.81 -53.53
C ALA A 152 -11.26 -18.96 -52.90
N GLU A 153 -10.00 -19.42 -52.96
CA GLU A 153 -8.83 -18.67 -52.46
C GLU A 153 -8.65 -17.34 -53.19
N SER A 154 -8.80 -17.32 -54.52
CA SER A 154 -8.73 -16.10 -55.32
C SER A 154 -9.84 -15.10 -54.96
N LEU A 155 -11.08 -15.57 -54.83
CA LEU A 155 -12.21 -14.74 -54.41
C LEU A 155 -12.03 -14.22 -52.99
N ARG A 156 -11.48 -15.04 -52.07
CA ARG A 156 -11.17 -14.64 -50.70
C ARG A 156 -10.15 -13.50 -50.68
N GLY A 157 -9.05 -13.61 -51.43
CA GLY A 157 -8.04 -12.55 -51.55
C GLY A 157 -8.63 -11.24 -52.09
N GLN A 158 -9.42 -11.31 -53.16
CA GLN A 158 -10.09 -10.13 -53.72
C GLN A 158 -11.07 -9.49 -52.74
N LEU A 159 -11.82 -10.29 -51.97
CA LEU A 159 -12.73 -9.76 -50.97
C LEU A 159 -11.99 -9.09 -49.82
N PHE A 160 -10.80 -9.55 -49.42
CA PHE A 160 -9.96 -8.81 -48.48
C PHE A 160 -9.56 -7.43 -49.02
N ASP A 161 -9.18 -7.34 -50.29
CA ASP A 161 -8.86 -6.05 -50.94
C ASP A 161 -10.08 -5.11 -50.95
N VAL A 162 -11.25 -5.64 -51.30
CA VAL A 162 -12.51 -4.88 -51.27
C VAL A 162 -12.87 -4.44 -49.86
N LEU A 163 -12.66 -5.28 -48.83
CA LEU A 163 -12.90 -4.90 -47.44
C LEU A 163 -11.91 -3.81 -46.97
N ARG A 164 -10.64 -3.84 -47.39
CA ARG A 164 -9.70 -2.75 -47.08
C ARG A 164 -10.17 -1.41 -47.65
N GLN A 165 -10.74 -1.40 -48.86
CA GLN A 165 -11.39 -0.21 -49.42
C GLN A 165 -12.66 0.17 -48.65
N ALA A 166 -13.51 -0.80 -48.31
CA ALA A 166 -14.78 -0.57 -47.63
C ALA A 166 -14.59 0.09 -46.26
N TYR A 167 -13.61 -0.36 -45.49
CA TYR A 167 -13.30 0.16 -44.15
C TYR A 167 -12.31 1.33 -44.15
N GLY A 168 -12.03 1.92 -45.31
CA GLY A 168 -11.33 3.20 -45.43
C GLY A 168 -9.81 3.14 -45.34
N LEU A 169 -9.19 1.97 -45.55
CA LEU A 169 -7.72 1.81 -45.55
C LEU A 169 -7.11 2.11 -46.92
N GLU A 170 -7.86 1.89 -47.99
CA GLU A 170 -7.43 2.11 -49.37
C GLU A 170 -8.37 3.11 -50.06
N ILE A 171 -7.90 3.71 -51.17
CA ILE A 171 -8.73 4.59 -52.00
C ILE A 171 -9.87 3.73 -52.60
N PRO A 172 -11.14 4.10 -52.37
CA PRO A 172 -12.27 3.29 -52.85
C PRO A 172 -12.39 3.33 -54.37
N ASP A 173 -12.47 2.16 -54.99
CA ASP A 173 -12.86 2.00 -56.39
C ASP A 173 -14.38 1.77 -56.46
N GLN A 174 -15.08 2.66 -57.19
CA GLN A 174 -16.53 2.65 -57.33
C GLN A 174 -17.08 1.39 -58.02
N ARG A 175 -16.23 0.58 -58.64
CA ARG A 175 -16.61 -0.76 -59.13
C ARG A 175 -16.91 -1.73 -57.99
N TRP A 176 -16.23 -1.58 -56.85
CA TRP A 176 -16.28 -2.53 -55.75
C TRP A 176 -17.07 -2.03 -54.54
N VAL A 177 -16.99 -0.73 -54.25
CA VAL A 177 -17.64 -0.10 -53.09
C VAL A 177 -18.32 1.22 -53.49
N ARG A 178 -19.40 1.57 -52.81
CA ARG A 178 -20.09 2.86 -52.98
C ARG A 178 -19.43 3.93 -52.14
N THR A 179 -19.41 5.18 -52.60
CA THR A 179 -18.75 6.29 -51.89
C THR A 179 -19.77 7.26 -51.29
N ASP A 180 -20.67 6.72 -50.48
CA ASP A 180 -21.87 7.43 -50.00
C ASP A 180 -21.63 8.25 -48.71
N ILE A 181 -20.53 7.97 -47.99
CA ILE A 181 -20.10 8.70 -46.79
C ILE A 181 -18.61 9.06 -46.87
N ARG A 182 -18.20 10.12 -46.15
CA ARG A 182 -16.79 10.55 -46.12
C ARG A 182 -15.97 9.66 -45.18
N PRO A 183 -14.65 9.53 -45.37
CA PRO A 183 -13.80 8.70 -44.51
C PRO A 183 -13.92 8.98 -43.01
N ARG A 184 -14.06 10.26 -42.62
CA ARG A 184 -14.23 10.64 -41.20
C ARG A 184 -15.58 10.19 -40.61
N ASP A 185 -16.61 10.13 -41.46
CA ASP A 185 -17.97 9.75 -41.04
C ASP A 185 -18.08 8.23 -40.88
N GLN A 186 -17.03 7.46 -41.22
CA GLN A 186 -16.96 6.01 -40.95
C GLN A 186 -16.73 5.67 -39.47
N PHE A 187 -16.43 6.67 -38.62
CA PHE A 187 -16.09 6.45 -37.22
C PHE A 187 -16.96 7.27 -36.25
N PRO A 188 -18.30 7.20 -36.34
CA PRO A 188 -19.15 7.96 -35.42
C PRO A 188 -19.07 7.37 -34.01
N THR A 189 -19.22 8.25 -33.02
CA THR A 189 -19.02 7.93 -31.60
C THR A 189 -20.25 8.32 -30.78
N LEU A 190 -20.51 7.57 -29.70
CA LEU A 190 -21.51 7.96 -28.69
C LEU A 190 -20.94 8.88 -27.61
N ASP A 191 -19.63 9.16 -27.63
CA ASP A 191 -19.01 10.20 -26.82
C ASP A 191 -18.77 11.44 -27.71
N PRO A 192 -19.55 12.53 -27.54
CA PRO A 192 -19.42 13.74 -28.35
C PRO A 192 -18.06 14.44 -28.20
N THR A 193 -17.30 14.12 -27.16
CA THR A 193 -15.96 14.68 -26.94
C THR A 193 -14.86 13.91 -27.67
N LEU A 194 -15.15 12.70 -28.15
CA LEU A 194 -14.23 11.87 -28.91
C LEU A 194 -14.43 12.07 -30.42
N ALA A 195 -13.41 12.61 -31.08
CA ALA A 195 -13.33 12.70 -32.53
C ALA A 195 -12.26 11.73 -33.08
N VAL A 196 -12.71 10.63 -33.67
CA VAL A 196 -11.81 9.62 -34.25
C VAL A 196 -11.30 10.08 -35.61
N ARG A 197 -9.99 9.95 -35.82
CA ARG A 197 -9.35 10.15 -37.12
C ARG A 197 -9.24 8.82 -37.85
N PRO A 198 -9.52 8.79 -39.18
CA PRO A 198 -9.29 7.61 -39.99
C PRO A 198 -7.88 7.04 -39.78
N PRO A 199 -7.73 5.79 -39.35
CA PRO A 199 -6.42 5.20 -39.09
C PRO A 199 -5.59 5.04 -40.37
N ALA A 200 -4.40 5.64 -40.39
CA ALA A 200 -3.42 5.38 -41.45
C ALA A 200 -2.72 4.03 -41.20
N ALA A 201 -3.15 2.99 -41.91
CA ALA A 201 -2.69 1.61 -41.71
C ALA A 201 -2.74 0.80 -43.01
N ALA A 202 -1.82 -0.17 -43.15
CA ALA A 202 -1.76 -1.06 -44.32
C ALA A 202 -2.71 -2.27 -44.21
N THR A 203 -3.06 -2.66 -42.97
CA THR A 203 -3.90 -3.83 -42.66
C THR A 203 -5.06 -3.45 -41.76
N LEU A 204 -6.17 -4.21 -41.84
CA LEU A 204 -7.35 -4.02 -40.98
C LEU A 204 -7.00 -4.17 -39.51
N ARG A 205 -6.13 -5.13 -39.16
CA ARG A 205 -5.59 -5.27 -37.79
C ARG A 205 -4.90 -3.98 -37.32
N ASP A 206 -3.98 -3.43 -38.10
CA ASP A 206 -3.25 -2.21 -37.69
C ASP A 206 -4.19 -1.01 -37.57
N ALA A 207 -5.19 -0.92 -38.46
CA ALA A 207 -6.21 0.13 -38.40
C ALA A 207 -7.05 0.01 -37.12
N PHE A 208 -7.45 -1.22 -36.77
CA PHE A 208 -8.17 -1.52 -35.54
C PHE A 208 -7.34 -1.19 -34.29
N GLU A 209 -6.07 -1.58 -34.24
CA GLU A 209 -5.18 -1.24 -33.12
C GLU A 209 -4.99 0.27 -32.97
N ARG A 210 -4.87 1.02 -34.08
CA ARG A 210 -4.80 2.49 -34.05
C ARG A 210 -6.12 3.13 -33.63
N LEU A 211 -7.26 2.55 -34.00
CA LEU A 211 -8.57 2.98 -33.53
C LEU A 211 -8.66 2.83 -32.00
N LEU A 212 -8.28 1.66 -31.48
CA LEU A 212 -8.27 1.40 -30.04
C LEU A 212 -7.30 2.32 -29.29
N ASP A 213 -6.17 2.69 -29.90
CA ASP A 213 -5.23 3.66 -29.32
C ASP A 213 -5.86 5.04 -29.14
N GLN A 214 -6.56 5.54 -30.16
CA GLN A 214 -7.27 6.82 -30.08
C GLN A 214 -8.36 6.80 -28.99
N VAL A 215 -9.15 5.72 -28.92
CA VAL A 215 -10.20 5.57 -27.91
C VAL A 215 -9.62 5.56 -26.49
N MET A 216 -8.53 4.81 -26.27
CA MET A 216 -7.91 4.70 -24.95
C MET A 216 -7.17 5.96 -24.54
N ALA A 217 -6.47 6.62 -25.48
CA ALA A 217 -5.78 7.88 -25.23
C ALA A 217 -6.76 9.01 -24.89
N HIS A 218 -7.94 9.02 -25.51
CA HIS A 218 -9.02 9.96 -25.14
C HIS A 218 -9.58 9.68 -23.75
N ARG A 219 -9.83 8.41 -23.41
CA ARG A 219 -10.37 8.02 -22.11
C ARG A 219 -9.38 8.23 -20.96
N HIS A 220 -8.09 8.03 -21.23
CA HIS A 220 -7.02 8.08 -20.24
C HIS A 220 -5.83 8.95 -20.73
N PRO A 221 -6.03 10.27 -20.88
CA PRO A 221 -5.05 11.16 -21.48
C PRO A 221 -3.75 11.29 -20.67
N ALA A 222 -3.82 11.08 -19.35
CA ALA A 222 -2.67 11.13 -18.46
C ALA A 222 -2.06 9.75 -18.17
N HIS A 223 -2.47 8.69 -18.88
CA HIS A 223 -1.93 7.34 -18.66
C HIS A 223 -0.42 7.30 -18.92
N PRO A 224 0.38 6.77 -17.98
CA PRO A 224 1.84 6.68 -18.13
C PRO A 224 2.22 5.74 -19.28
N GLU A 225 3.35 6.02 -19.93
CA GLU A 225 3.92 5.14 -20.95
C GLU A 225 4.97 4.23 -20.31
N PHE A 226 4.62 2.96 -20.11
CA PHE A 226 5.57 1.95 -19.62
C PHE A 226 6.29 1.30 -20.80
N GLU A 227 7.60 1.05 -20.65
CA GLU A 227 8.44 0.41 -21.69
C GLU A 227 7.92 -0.97 -22.13
N GLU A 228 7.35 -1.73 -21.18
CA GLU A 228 6.81 -3.08 -21.39
C GLU A 228 5.58 -3.30 -20.50
N GLU A 229 4.89 -4.43 -20.68
CA GLU A 229 3.81 -4.83 -19.78
C GLU A 229 4.27 -4.83 -18.31
N VAL A 230 3.52 -4.12 -17.47
CA VAL A 230 3.75 -4.08 -16.03
C VAL A 230 3.14 -5.32 -15.39
N ARG A 231 3.97 -6.14 -14.75
CA ARG A 231 3.57 -7.37 -14.07
C ARG A 231 3.65 -7.19 -12.55
N LEU A 232 2.97 -8.07 -11.82
CA LEU A 232 2.95 -8.04 -10.35
C LEU A 232 4.36 -8.12 -9.74
N GLY A 233 5.28 -8.89 -10.34
CA GLY A 233 6.68 -8.97 -9.89
C GLY A 233 7.43 -7.64 -9.99
N ASP A 234 7.13 -6.83 -11.01
CA ASP A 234 7.72 -5.49 -11.16
C ASP A 234 7.23 -4.57 -10.04
N LEU A 235 5.92 -4.59 -9.76
CA LEU A 235 5.28 -3.77 -8.72
C LEU A 235 5.81 -4.11 -7.31
N ARG A 236 5.93 -5.40 -6.98
CA ARG A 236 6.49 -5.85 -5.70
C ARG A 236 7.95 -5.41 -5.55
N THR A 237 8.74 -5.54 -6.61
CA THR A 237 10.16 -5.10 -6.62
C THR A 237 10.26 -3.58 -6.44
N ALA A 238 9.43 -2.82 -7.14
CA ALA A 238 9.35 -1.37 -7.02
C ALA A 238 8.98 -0.93 -5.60
N LEU A 239 7.94 -1.52 -5.00
CA LEU A 239 7.51 -1.21 -3.63
C LEU A 239 8.62 -1.46 -2.60
N ARG A 240 9.34 -2.59 -2.72
CA ARG A 240 10.47 -2.92 -1.84
C ARG A 240 11.54 -1.82 -1.85
N HIS A 241 11.87 -1.29 -3.03
CA HIS A 241 12.85 -0.20 -3.13
C HIS A 241 12.31 1.13 -2.59
N VAL A 242 11.00 1.39 -2.74
CA VAL A 242 10.35 2.54 -2.10
C VAL A 242 10.46 2.45 -0.57
N GLN A 243 10.19 1.29 0.02
CA GLN A 243 10.35 1.05 1.47
C GLN A 243 11.79 1.30 1.93
N ARG A 244 12.77 0.76 1.20
CA ARG A 244 14.21 0.96 1.51
C ARG A 244 14.60 2.44 1.44
N ALA A 245 14.15 3.14 0.39
CA ALA A 245 14.45 4.55 0.19
C ALA A 245 13.80 5.42 1.27
N ALA A 246 12.56 5.15 1.66
CA ALA A 246 11.87 5.91 2.70
C ALA A 246 12.58 5.86 4.07
N GLY A 247 13.31 4.77 4.35
CA GLY A 247 14.15 4.64 5.55
C GLY A 247 15.47 5.41 5.54
N GLN A 248 15.86 6.03 4.41
CA GLN A 248 17.10 6.80 4.29
C GLN A 248 16.87 8.30 4.47
N ARG A 249 17.84 9.00 5.05
CA ARG A 249 17.75 10.45 5.32
C ARG A 249 17.56 11.30 4.06
N ASP A 250 18.25 10.94 2.99
CA ASP A 250 18.17 11.60 1.67
C ASP A 250 17.11 10.97 0.75
N ARG A 251 16.37 9.97 1.25
CA ARG A 251 15.37 9.20 0.51
C ARG A 251 15.91 8.57 -0.77
N ARG A 252 17.20 8.23 -0.77
CA ARG A 252 17.93 7.66 -1.90
C ARG A 252 18.37 6.24 -1.58
N VAL A 253 18.29 5.34 -2.56
CA VAL A 253 18.84 3.99 -2.42
C VAL A 253 19.40 3.47 -3.73
N ASP A 254 20.50 2.72 -3.64
CA ASP A 254 21.05 2.01 -4.78
C ASP A 254 20.23 0.77 -5.16
N ILE A 255 20.15 0.53 -6.46
CA ILE A 255 19.40 -0.55 -7.09
C ILE A 255 20.39 -1.62 -7.57
N PRO A 256 20.30 -2.86 -7.05
CA PRO A 256 21.03 -3.99 -7.58
C PRO A 256 20.72 -4.20 -9.06
N GLN A 257 21.71 -4.63 -9.85
CA GLN A 257 21.56 -4.85 -11.29
C GLN A 257 20.28 -5.61 -11.72
N PRO A 258 19.87 -6.74 -11.09
CA PRO A 258 18.65 -7.45 -11.51
C PRO A 258 17.36 -6.65 -11.32
N ASP A 259 17.34 -5.69 -10.39
CA ASP A 259 16.15 -4.91 -10.05
C ASP A 259 16.04 -3.60 -10.85
N ARG A 260 17.07 -3.20 -11.60
CA ARG A 260 17.10 -1.90 -12.31
C ARG A 260 15.98 -1.77 -13.33
N LYS A 261 15.76 -2.79 -14.16
CA LYS A 261 14.70 -2.80 -15.18
C LYS A 261 13.30 -2.69 -14.58
N PRO A 262 12.86 -3.55 -13.63
CA PRO A 262 11.52 -3.46 -13.06
C PRO A 262 11.27 -2.13 -12.33
N VAL A 263 12.29 -1.62 -11.61
CA VAL A 263 12.18 -0.34 -10.89
C VAL A 263 12.06 0.84 -11.87
N ARG A 264 12.93 0.92 -12.88
CA ARG A 264 12.90 2.00 -13.88
C ARG A 264 11.60 1.99 -14.68
N LYS A 265 11.15 0.81 -15.09
CA LYS A 265 9.90 0.62 -15.85
C LYS A 265 8.69 1.20 -15.12
N VAL A 266 8.64 1.12 -13.79
CA VAL A 266 7.44 1.45 -13.01
C VAL A 266 7.54 2.81 -12.31
N LEU A 267 8.59 3.05 -11.52
CA LEU A 267 8.61 4.21 -10.61
C LEU A 267 8.71 5.55 -11.32
N GLY A 268 9.50 5.61 -12.40
CA GLY A 268 9.72 6.81 -13.20
C GLY A 268 8.44 7.28 -13.90
N PRO A 269 7.81 6.43 -14.75
CA PRO A 269 6.56 6.79 -15.43
C PRO A 269 5.41 7.13 -14.47
N LEU A 270 5.37 6.53 -13.28
CA LEU A 270 4.40 6.86 -12.23
C LEU A 270 4.77 8.09 -11.40
N LYS A 271 5.92 8.75 -11.61
CA LYS A 271 6.38 9.88 -10.80
C LYS A 271 6.44 9.58 -9.29
N ILE A 272 6.73 8.32 -8.94
CA ILE A 272 6.94 7.91 -7.54
C ILE A 272 8.37 8.20 -7.10
N ALA A 273 9.32 8.02 -8.01
CA ALA A 273 10.74 8.28 -7.75
C ALA A 273 11.44 8.72 -9.03
N THR A 274 12.44 9.59 -8.89
CA THR A 274 13.42 9.83 -9.94
C THR A 274 14.36 8.63 -10.01
N THR A 275 14.51 8.04 -11.20
CA THR A 275 15.31 6.84 -11.44
C THR A 275 16.59 7.20 -12.19
N GLY A 276 17.73 7.12 -11.49
CA GLY A 276 19.05 7.14 -12.13
C GLY A 276 19.44 5.77 -12.69
N GLU A 277 20.64 5.63 -13.24
CA GLU A 277 21.11 4.34 -13.80
C GLU A 277 21.20 3.22 -12.76
N ALA A 278 21.55 3.56 -11.52
CA ALA A 278 21.80 2.60 -10.44
C ALA A 278 21.21 3.00 -9.08
N HIS A 279 20.41 4.05 -9.01
CA HIS A 279 19.79 4.53 -7.76
C HIS A 279 18.41 5.11 -8.02
N ILE A 280 17.57 5.17 -6.98
CA ILE A 280 16.33 5.94 -6.98
C ILE A 280 16.37 7.01 -5.90
N VAL A 281 15.61 8.09 -6.11
CA VAL A 281 15.29 9.10 -5.09
C VAL A 281 13.77 9.29 -5.08
N LEU A 282 13.13 9.16 -3.92
CA LEU A 282 11.67 9.31 -3.82
C LEU A 282 11.23 10.74 -4.19
N ASP A 283 10.22 10.83 -5.04
CA ASP A 283 9.61 12.08 -5.47
C ASP A 283 8.55 12.55 -4.46
N ARG A 284 8.21 13.84 -4.52
CA ARG A 284 7.12 14.45 -3.75
C ARG A 284 5.83 14.59 -4.53
N HIS A 285 5.82 14.33 -5.84
CA HIS A 285 4.66 14.51 -6.73
C HIS A 285 3.33 14.04 -6.13
N TRP A 286 3.25 12.78 -5.71
CA TRP A 286 2.02 12.20 -5.15
C TRP A 286 1.69 12.72 -3.76
N ARG A 287 2.69 13.00 -2.93
CA ARG A 287 2.47 13.63 -1.62
C ARG A 287 1.82 14.99 -1.80
N ASP A 288 2.43 15.85 -2.60
CA ASP A 288 1.96 17.22 -2.83
C ASP A 288 0.58 17.20 -3.48
N HIS A 289 0.35 16.28 -4.42
CA HIS A 289 -0.94 16.08 -5.06
C HIS A 289 -2.03 15.68 -4.04
N PHE A 290 -1.82 14.64 -3.24
CA PHE A 290 -2.81 14.17 -2.28
C PHE A 290 -3.04 15.15 -1.12
N HIS A 291 -2.01 15.87 -0.66
CA HIS A 291 -2.17 16.91 0.36
C HIS A 291 -3.03 18.07 -0.16
N ARG A 292 -2.80 18.51 -1.40
CA ARG A 292 -3.66 19.53 -2.05
C ARG A 292 -5.10 19.04 -2.15
N LYS A 293 -5.33 17.81 -2.62
CA LYS A 293 -6.67 17.22 -2.70
C LYS A 293 -7.33 17.08 -1.32
N GLN A 294 -6.57 16.70 -0.29
CA GLN A 294 -7.08 16.65 1.08
C GLN A 294 -7.49 18.04 1.58
N ALA A 295 -6.75 19.09 1.25
CA ALA A 295 -7.09 20.47 1.61
C ALA A 295 -8.35 21.00 0.89
N GLU A 296 -8.63 20.53 -0.33
CA GLU A 296 -9.88 20.79 -1.07
C GLU A 296 -11.10 20.12 -0.42
N HIS A 297 -10.89 19.08 0.39
CA HIS A 297 -11.94 18.29 1.04
C HIS A 297 -11.77 18.21 2.58
N PRO A 298 -11.85 19.35 3.30
CA PRO A 298 -11.60 19.39 4.73
C PRO A 298 -12.63 18.57 5.51
N GLY A 299 -12.16 17.87 6.55
CA GLY A 299 -13.03 17.08 7.46
C GLY A 299 -13.49 15.73 6.91
N VAL A 300 -13.13 15.38 5.67
CA VAL A 300 -13.53 14.10 5.08
C VAL A 300 -12.40 13.08 5.21
N PRO A 301 -12.65 11.86 5.75
CA PRO A 301 -11.62 10.83 5.90
C PRO A 301 -10.97 10.48 4.56
N VAL A 302 -9.64 10.29 4.56
CA VAL A 302 -8.91 9.87 3.37
C VAL A 302 -8.96 8.34 3.29
N THR A 303 -9.59 7.78 2.27
CA THR A 303 -9.68 6.34 2.04
C THR A 303 -8.92 5.92 0.78
N VAL A 304 -8.57 4.64 0.67
CA VAL A 304 -7.96 4.07 -0.54
C VAL A 304 -8.83 4.34 -1.77
N GLU A 305 -10.15 4.15 -1.68
CA GLU A 305 -11.08 4.45 -2.78
C GLU A 305 -10.94 5.90 -3.25
N ARG A 306 -10.86 6.84 -2.30
CA ARG A 306 -10.74 8.26 -2.64
C ARG A 306 -9.40 8.60 -3.26
N LEU A 307 -8.30 8.04 -2.74
CA LEU A 307 -6.99 8.22 -3.33
C LEU A 307 -6.96 7.69 -4.79
N LYS A 308 -7.62 6.56 -5.07
CA LYS A 308 -7.77 6.05 -6.44
C LYS A 308 -8.51 7.03 -7.35
N ARG A 309 -9.58 7.66 -6.86
CA ARG A 309 -10.29 8.70 -7.63
C ARG A 309 -9.41 9.93 -7.88
N TRP A 310 -8.67 10.37 -6.86
CA TRP A 310 -7.77 11.53 -7.00
C TRP A 310 -6.58 11.28 -7.93
N ILE A 311 -6.11 10.04 -8.07
CA ILE A 311 -5.10 9.67 -9.09
C ILE A 311 -5.58 10.02 -10.51
N ASP A 312 -6.90 9.96 -10.77
CA ASP A 312 -7.50 10.31 -12.05
C ASP A 312 -7.80 11.82 -12.21
N GLU A 313 -7.33 12.66 -11.28
CA GLU A 313 -7.48 14.11 -11.34
C GLU A 313 -6.11 14.80 -11.53
N PRO A 314 -6.03 15.89 -12.32
CA PRO A 314 -7.09 16.55 -13.08
C PRO A 314 -7.49 15.82 -14.37
N GLN A 315 -6.70 14.83 -14.80
CA GLN A 315 -6.90 14.08 -16.02
C GLN A 315 -6.82 12.58 -15.72
N PRO A 316 -7.76 11.77 -16.24
CA PRO A 316 -7.77 10.34 -15.95
C PRO A 316 -6.47 9.66 -16.39
N MET A 317 -5.86 8.93 -15.46
CA MET A 317 -4.74 8.03 -15.72
C MET A 317 -5.24 6.62 -16.04
N GLY A 318 -6.38 6.20 -15.48
CA GLY A 318 -7.01 4.91 -15.72
C GLY A 318 -6.18 3.72 -15.27
N LEU A 319 -5.34 3.87 -14.25
CA LEU A 319 -4.40 2.83 -13.81
C LEU A 319 -5.13 1.54 -13.43
N ASP A 320 -4.51 0.39 -13.73
CA ASP A 320 -4.94 -0.89 -13.16
C ASP A 320 -4.87 -0.83 -11.63
N ASP A 321 -5.76 -1.57 -10.95
CA ASP A 321 -5.90 -1.52 -9.50
C ASP A 321 -4.57 -1.73 -8.77
N ARG A 322 -3.75 -2.67 -9.25
CA ARG A 322 -2.45 -2.98 -8.62
C ARG A 322 -1.43 -1.87 -8.82
N VAL A 323 -1.49 -1.17 -9.94
CA VAL A 323 -0.63 -0.03 -10.25
C VAL A 323 -1.03 1.17 -9.41
N ALA A 324 -2.34 1.42 -9.24
CA ALA A 324 -2.85 2.44 -8.33
C ALA A 324 -2.50 2.12 -6.87
N ASN A 325 -2.59 0.85 -6.45
CA ASN A 325 -2.19 0.41 -5.11
C ASN A 325 -0.70 0.68 -4.84
N LEU A 326 0.18 0.56 -5.84
CA LEU A 326 1.59 0.95 -5.71
C LEU A 326 1.76 2.45 -5.45
N VAL A 327 1.04 3.31 -6.18
CA VAL A 327 1.06 4.77 -5.96
C VAL A 327 0.63 5.10 -4.52
N ILE A 328 -0.46 4.48 -4.06
CA ILE A 328 -1.00 4.69 -2.72
C ILE A 328 -0.03 4.17 -1.65
N ALA A 329 0.47 2.95 -1.80
CA ALA A 329 1.43 2.38 -0.86
C ALA A 329 2.70 3.22 -0.78
N ALA A 330 3.21 3.71 -1.92
CA ALA A 330 4.37 4.59 -1.95
C ALA A 330 4.11 5.92 -1.23
N TYR A 331 2.94 6.53 -1.43
CA TYR A 331 2.52 7.72 -0.68
C TYR A 331 2.46 7.48 0.83
N VAL A 332 1.79 6.39 1.25
CA VAL A 332 1.63 6.02 2.65
C VAL A 332 2.98 5.87 3.35
N ILE A 333 3.90 5.11 2.72
CA ILE A 333 5.25 4.89 3.24
C ILE A 333 6.03 6.21 3.25
N ALA A 334 6.00 6.97 2.16
CA ALA A 334 6.80 8.18 2.06
C ALA A 334 6.36 9.27 3.05
N ASP A 335 5.06 9.37 3.34
CA ASP A 335 4.45 10.39 4.21
C ASP A 335 4.19 9.90 5.65
N ASP A 336 4.78 8.77 6.05
CA ASP A 336 4.68 8.17 7.39
C ASP A 336 3.22 8.00 7.85
N ARG A 337 2.38 7.48 6.96
CA ARG A 337 0.96 7.20 7.23
C ARG A 337 0.73 5.74 7.58
N VAL A 338 -0.41 5.49 8.21
CA VAL A 338 -0.86 4.14 8.57
C VAL A 338 -2.15 3.84 7.82
N LEU A 339 -2.25 2.62 7.29
CA LEU A 339 -3.49 2.09 6.73
C LEU A 339 -4.27 1.40 7.83
N ILE A 340 -5.52 1.81 8.05
CA ILE A 340 -6.43 1.20 9.03
C ILE A 340 -7.63 0.62 8.29
N HIS A 341 -7.84 -0.69 8.43
CA HIS A 341 -9.02 -1.37 7.91
C HIS A 341 -9.75 -2.05 9.06
N ALA A 342 -11.05 -1.75 9.22
CA ALA A 342 -11.86 -2.25 10.32
C ALA A 342 -11.21 -2.06 11.72
N GLY A 343 -10.54 -0.92 11.93
CA GLY A 343 -9.84 -0.60 13.17
C GLY A 343 -8.48 -1.28 13.38
N GLN A 344 -8.02 -2.09 12.42
CA GLN A 344 -6.73 -2.79 12.50
C GLN A 344 -5.72 -2.20 11.50
N PRO A 345 -4.45 -2.04 11.89
CA PRO A 345 -3.38 -1.70 10.97
C PRO A 345 -3.20 -2.75 9.88
N VAL A 346 -3.00 -2.30 8.64
CA VAL A 346 -2.71 -3.17 7.49
C VAL A 346 -1.42 -2.70 6.81
N GLU A 347 -0.61 -3.65 6.36
CA GLU A 347 0.62 -3.34 5.64
C GLU A 347 0.34 -2.81 4.22
N PRO A 348 1.03 -1.73 3.80
CA PRO A 348 0.96 -1.24 2.42
C PRO A 348 1.45 -2.32 1.45
N ASN A 349 0.62 -2.67 0.46
CA ASN A 349 0.94 -3.67 -0.54
C ASN A 349 0.32 -3.32 -1.91
N VAL A 350 0.79 -3.98 -2.96
CA VAL A 350 0.34 -3.72 -4.35
C VAL A 350 -0.82 -4.61 -4.80
N GLU A 351 -1.10 -5.71 -4.09
CA GLU A 351 -2.01 -6.75 -4.56
C GLU A 351 -3.46 -6.43 -4.24
N ARG A 352 -3.71 -6.04 -2.99
CA ARG A 352 -5.06 -5.76 -2.51
C ARG A 352 -5.02 -4.73 -1.39
N LEU A 353 -5.63 -3.59 -1.67
CA LEU A 353 -6.01 -2.58 -0.70
C LEU A 353 -7.51 -2.41 -0.74
N ASP A 354 -8.19 -2.70 0.39
CA ASP A 354 -9.64 -2.58 0.45
C ASP A 354 -10.07 -1.11 0.28
N PRO A 355 -11.08 -0.79 -0.56
CA PRO A 355 -11.53 0.57 -0.81
C PRO A 355 -11.86 1.38 0.45
N ALA A 356 -12.38 0.73 1.49
CA ALA A 356 -12.77 1.34 2.75
C ALA A 356 -11.60 1.54 3.73
N THR A 357 -10.39 1.06 3.40
CA THR A 357 -9.19 1.28 4.21
C THR A 357 -8.91 2.78 4.35
N GLU A 358 -8.81 3.25 5.58
CA GLU A 358 -8.49 4.64 5.90
C GLU A 358 -6.98 4.87 5.92
N VAL A 359 -6.56 6.04 5.44
CA VAL A 359 -5.17 6.48 5.37
C VAL A 359 -4.97 7.60 6.38
N VAL A 360 -4.56 7.23 7.58
CA VAL A 360 -4.45 8.15 8.71
C VAL A 360 -3.01 8.60 8.90
N THR A 361 -2.84 9.87 9.26
CA THR A 361 -1.53 10.37 9.70
C THR A 361 -1.18 9.68 11.02
N GLN A 362 0.00 9.09 11.09
CA GLN A 362 0.51 8.59 12.35
C GLN A 362 0.69 9.77 13.31
N LYS A 363 0.14 9.70 14.52
CA LYS A 363 0.43 10.69 15.58
C LYS A 363 1.86 10.49 16.08
N LEU A 364 2.85 10.90 15.29
CA LEU A 364 4.23 10.98 15.73
C LEU A 364 4.35 12.08 16.81
N PRO A 365 5.25 11.92 17.79
CA PRO A 365 5.63 13.03 18.67
C PRO A 365 6.17 14.21 17.85
N SER A 366 6.10 15.41 18.41
CA SER A 366 6.79 16.58 17.83
C SER A 366 8.30 16.40 17.87
N GLU A 367 9.05 17.19 17.07
CA GLU A 367 10.52 17.16 17.06
C GLU A 367 11.09 17.40 18.48
N GLN A 368 10.54 18.38 19.19
CA GLN A 368 10.92 18.73 20.55
C GLN A 368 10.58 17.61 21.55
N GLU A 369 9.41 16.99 21.44
CA GLU A 369 9.06 15.84 22.28
C GLU A 369 9.98 14.64 22.00
N TRP A 370 10.39 14.43 20.74
CA TRP A 370 11.28 13.34 20.38
C TRP A 370 12.70 13.52 20.92
N GLU A 371 13.25 14.73 20.87
CA GLU A 371 14.56 15.02 21.48
C GLU A 371 14.54 14.75 22.99
N VAL A 372 13.53 15.27 23.70
CA VAL A 372 13.39 15.03 25.15
C VAL A 372 13.18 13.55 25.45
N ALA A 373 12.39 12.84 24.65
CA ALA A 373 12.16 11.40 24.82
C ALA A 373 13.46 10.60 24.67
N ARG A 374 14.32 10.96 23.72
CA ARG A 374 15.61 10.28 23.52
C ARG A 374 16.54 10.45 24.71
N ASP A 375 16.69 11.69 25.20
CA ASP A 375 17.56 11.98 26.33
C ASP A 375 17.06 11.26 27.60
N ARG A 376 15.74 11.29 27.85
CA ARG A 376 15.14 10.58 28.98
C ARG A 376 15.19 9.06 28.83
N ALA A 377 15.02 8.53 27.63
CA ALA A 377 15.14 7.10 27.38
C ALA A 377 16.54 6.59 27.73
N GLN A 378 17.57 7.36 27.37
CA GLN A 378 18.94 7.03 27.72
C GLN A 378 19.18 7.15 29.24
N ALA A 379 18.78 8.26 29.86
CA ALA A 379 19.05 8.51 31.28
C ALA A 379 18.26 7.57 32.22
N VAL A 380 17.00 7.25 31.88
CA VAL A 380 16.10 6.49 32.75
C VAL A 380 16.08 5.00 32.43
N PHE A 381 16.06 4.63 31.14
CA PHE A 381 15.92 3.23 30.69
C PHE A 381 17.23 2.64 30.12
N GLY A 382 18.28 3.45 29.95
CA GLY A 382 19.52 3.00 29.32
C GLY A 382 19.39 2.72 27.81
N LEU A 383 18.34 3.23 27.17
CA LEU A 383 18.04 2.96 25.76
C LEU A 383 18.53 4.10 24.86
N ALA A 384 19.41 3.78 23.90
CA ALA A 384 19.84 4.73 22.88
C ALA A 384 18.83 4.77 21.73
N ALA A 385 18.26 5.95 21.46
CA ALA A 385 17.30 6.15 20.37
C ALA A 385 17.86 7.03 19.25
N SER A 386 17.52 6.68 18.01
CA SER A 386 17.95 7.37 16.78
C SER A 386 17.51 8.86 16.78
N PRO A 387 18.38 9.79 16.32
CA PRO A 387 18.00 11.19 16.18
C PRO A 387 16.93 11.42 15.11
N LEU A 388 16.73 10.48 14.17
CA LEU A 388 15.71 10.60 13.14
C LEU A 388 14.33 10.28 13.70
N ARG A 389 13.40 11.23 13.61
CA ARG A 389 12.00 11.04 13.99
C ARG A 389 11.24 10.32 12.88
N SER A 390 10.92 9.05 13.09
CA SER A 390 10.12 8.22 12.16
C SER A 390 9.26 7.21 12.91
N ALA A 391 8.25 6.67 12.22
CA ALA A 391 7.38 5.60 12.70
C ALA A 391 8.15 4.43 13.33
N ALA A 392 9.13 3.93 12.57
CA ALA A 392 9.93 2.78 12.93
C ALA A 392 10.81 3.05 14.16
N ASN A 393 11.43 4.23 14.23
CA ASN A 393 12.30 4.58 15.35
C ASN A 393 11.50 4.79 16.64
N VAL A 394 10.30 5.39 16.55
CA VAL A 394 9.38 5.52 17.69
C VAL A 394 8.94 4.14 18.19
N ALA A 395 8.52 3.24 17.29
CA ALA A 395 8.10 1.90 17.65
C ALA A 395 9.23 1.09 18.30
N HIS A 396 10.46 1.19 17.78
CA HIS A 396 11.62 0.50 18.35
C HIS A 396 11.94 0.98 19.76
N LEU A 397 11.95 2.29 20.01
CA LEU A 397 12.16 2.83 21.36
C LEU A 397 11.07 2.35 22.32
N VAL A 398 9.80 2.42 21.92
CA VAL A 398 8.69 2.00 22.78
C VAL A 398 8.75 0.51 23.11
N ALA A 399 9.10 -0.35 22.16
CA ALA A 399 9.29 -1.77 22.41
C ALA A 399 10.36 -2.02 23.49
N GLY A 400 11.51 -1.33 23.40
CA GLY A 400 12.55 -1.41 24.42
C GLY A 400 12.09 -0.89 25.79
N MET A 401 11.32 0.21 25.81
CA MET A 401 10.75 0.74 27.07
C MET A 401 9.79 -0.25 27.73
N HIS A 402 8.95 -0.93 26.95
CA HIS A 402 8.06 -1.98 27.47
C HIS A 402 8.83 -3.16 28.06
N GLU A 403 9.93 -3.57 27.43
CA GLU A 403 10.78 -4.66 27.92
C GLU A 403 11.40 -4.32 29.28
N VAL A 404 12.06 -3.16 29.39
CA VAL A 404 12.66 -2.69 30.66
C VAL A 404 11.58 -2.49 31.72
N ALA A 405 10.42 -1.92 31.35
CA ALA A 405 9.30 -1.74 32.27
C ALA A 405 8.76 -3.08 32.79
N ALA A 406 8.64 -4.10 31.93
CA ALA A 406 8.21 -5.42 32.33
C ALA A 406 9.19 -6.07 33.32
N THR A 407 10.50 -5.91 33.09
CA THR A 407 11.56 -6.45 33.96
C THR A 407 11.55 -5.82 35.35
N HIS A 408 11.40 -4.50 35.47
CA HIS A 408 11.60 -3.79 36.75
C HIS A 408 10.32 -3.40 37.51
N ALA A 409 9.13 -3.61 36.96
CA ALA A 409 7.87 -3.16 37.56
C ALA A 409 7.62 -3.70 38.98
N GLU A 410 7.83 -5.00 39.20
CA GLU A 410 7.63 -5.63 40.50
C GLU A 410 8.64 -5.12 41.53
N ASP A 411 9.90 -4.98 41.13
CA ASP A 411 10.98 -4.48 41.97
C ASP A 411 10.77 -3.01 42.37
N CYS A 412 10.35 -2.15 41.45
CA CYS A 412 10.04 -0.75 41.76
C CYS A 412 8.90 -0.64 42.77
N ARG A 413 7.86 -1.49 42.65
CA ARG A 413 6.76 -1.52 43.63
C ARG A 413 7.24 -1.98 45.01
N ARG A 414 8.05 -3.03 45.05
CA ARG A 414 8.63 -3.57 46.29
C ARG A 414 9.54 -2.55 46.97
N LEU A 415 10.35 -1.81 46.20
CA LEU A 415 11.20 -0.75 46.70
C LEU A 415 10.39 0.34 47.41
N VAL A 416 9.32 0.84 46.79
CA VAL A 416 8.47 1.88 47.41
C VAL A 416 7.90 1.39 48.74
N GLY A 417 7.36 0.17 48.78
CA GLY A 417 6.83 -0.41 50.03
C GLY A 417 7.90 -0.55 51.12
N ALA A 418 9.10 -1.01 50.76
CA ALA A 418 10.22 -1.15 51.70
C ALA A 418 10.72 0.22 52.21
N LEU A 419 10.80 1.23 51.35
CA LEU A 419 11.20 2.58 51.73
C LEU A 419 10.16 3.27 52.61
N ASP A 420 8.86 3.11 52.32
CA ASP A 420 7.77 3.66 53.15
C ASP A 420 7.82 3.07 54.57
N ALA A 421 8.03 1.76 54.69
CA ALA A 421 8.18 1.08 55.98
C ALA A 421 9.42 1.59 56.74
N ALA A 422 10.57 1.69 56.07
CA ALA A 422 11.81 2.18 56.67
C ALA A 422 11.69 3.65 57.11
N ALA A 423 11.15 4.52 56.26
CA ALA A 423 10.96 5.94 56.55
C ALA A 423 10.03 6.15 57.75
N THR A 424 8.94 5.38 57.85
CA THR A 424 8.02 5.41 58.99
C THR A 424 8.72 5.01 60.29
N ARG A 425 9.55 3.97 60.25
CA ARG A 425 10.27 3.46 61.44
C ARG A 425 11.23 4.48 62.02
N ILE A 426 11.98 5.18 61.18
CA ILE A 426 13.05 6.09 61.63
C ILE A 426 12.67 7.58 61.63
N GLY A 427 11.45 7.91 61.19
CA GLY A 427 10.90 9.28 61.20
C GLY A 427 11.40 10.16 60.05
N VAL A 428 11.65 9.61 58.87
CA VAL A 428 12.02 10.38 57.66
C VAL A 428 10.77 10.91 56.97
N ASP A 429 10.83 12.17 56.51
CA ASP A 429 9.75 12.82 55.76
C ASP A 429 9.41 12.04 54.47
N ALA A 430 8.11 11.93 54.19
CA ALA A 430 7.58 11.37 52.95
C ALA A 430 8.02 12.15 51.68
N GLN A 431 8.57 13.35 51.84
CA GLN A 431 9.16 14.18 50.79
C GLN A 431 10.66 13.98 50.58
N ALA A 432 11.28 12.99 51.23
CA ALA A 432 12.66 12.58 50.95
C ALA A 432 12.88 12.29 49.46
N ASP A 433 14.02 12.74 48.93
CA ASP A 433 14.34 12.63 47.49
C ASP A 433 14.24 11.19 47.01
N ARG A 434 14.85 10.25 47.74
CA ARG A 434 14.82 8.82 47.39
C ARG A 434 13.39 8.26 47.27
N LEU A 435 12.51 8.62 48.20
CA LEU A 435 11.14 8.09 48.21
C LEU A 435 10.31 8.70 47.09
N ARG A 436 10.48 10.02 46.83
CA ARG A 436 9.87 10.70 45.68
C ARG A 436 10.34 10.09 44.37
N THR A 437 11.65 9.89 44.21
CA THR A 437 12.26 9.26 43.03
C THR A 437 11.78 7.82 42.83
N ALA A 438 11.72 7.01 43.88
CA ALA A 438 11.23 5.63 43.80
C ALA A 438 9.74 5.55 43.40
N ARG A 439 8.91 6.47 43.92
CA ARG A 439 7.49 6.58 43.53
C ARG A 439 7.34 7.01 42.08
N ALA A 440 8.08 8.04 41.65
CA ALA A 440 8.10 8.48 40.25
C ALA A 440 8.55 7.36 39.29
N ALA A 441 9.57 6.57 39.67
CA ALA A 441 10.05 5.44 38.87
C ALA A 441 8.99 4.34 38.75
N ARG A 442 8.34 3.98 39.87
CA ARG A 442 7.22 3.02 39.89
C ARG A 442 6.07 3.48 38.98
N ASP A 443 5.66 4.74 39.11
CA ASP A 443 4.52 5.28 38.38
C ASP A 443 4.81 5.37 36.88
N LEU A 444 6.03 5.76 36.51
CA LEU A 444 6.48 5.76 35.12
C LEU A 444 6.47 4.35 34.53
N VAL A 445 7.08 3.37 35.19
CA VAL A 445 7.15 1.99 34.71
C VAL A 445 5.76 1.37 34.58
N HIS A 446 4.89 1.59 35.57
CA HIS A 446 3.51 1.11 35.53
C HIS A 446 2.72 1.77 34.39
N GLY A 447 2.88 3.08 34.19
CA GLY A 447 2.26 3.83 33.10
C GLY A 447 2.70 3.32 31.73
N ILE A 448 4.01 3.17 31.51
CA ILE A 448 4.55 2.64 30.25
C ILE A 448 4.03 1.23 29.96
N ARG A 449 3.95 0.36 30.96
CA ARG A 449 3.48 -1.02 30.76
C ARG A 449 2.02 -1.10 30.28
N ALA A 450 1.20 -0.11 30.62
CA ALA A 450 -0.21 -0.03 30.26
C ALA A 450 -0.49 0.82 29.01
N ALA A 451 0.48 1.59 28.53
CA ALA A 451 0.31 2.55 27.46
C ALA A 451 0.42 1.91 26.06
N ASP A 452 -0.26 2.53 25.08
CA ASP A 452 0.01 2.26 23.67
C ASP A 452 1.27 3.01 23.18
N ALA A 453 1.64 2.78 21.92
CA ALA A 453 2.89 3.34 21.38
C ALA A 453 2.97 4.87 21.38
N ALA A 454 1.85 5.56 21.15
CA ALA A 454 1.84 7.01 21.10
C ALA A 454 1.82 7.62 22.52
N ASP A 455 1.16 6.95 23.45
CA ASP A 455 1.08 7.39 24.85
C ASP A 455 2.36 7.09 25.62
N ALA A 456 3.08 6.00 25.31
CA ALA A 456 4.34 5.66 25.97
C ALA A 456 5.40 6.76 25.86
N VAL A 457 5.60 7.32 24.66
CA VAL A 457 6.54 8.43 24.45
C VAL A 457 6.08 9.69 25.19
N ARG A 458 4.79 10.01 25.15
CA ARG A 458 4.23 11.17 25.88
C ARG A 458 4.40 11.03 27.39
N LEU A 459 4.17 9.84 27.94
CA LEU A 459 4.37 9.54 29.35
C LEU A 459 5.83 9.71 29.76
N LEU A 460 6.77 9.24 28.94
CA LEU A 460 8.20 9.44 29.20
C LEU A 460 8.58 10.93 29.24
N VAL A 461 8.11 11.71 28.26
CA VAL A 461 8.38 13.16 28.17
C VAL A 461 7.77 13.93 29.33
N ARG A 462 6.58 13.52 29.79
CA ARG A 462 5.84 14.17 30.89
C ARG A 462 6.13 13.59 32.26
N ALA A 463 6.95 12.53 32.35
CA ALA A 463 7.28 11.88 33.61
C ALA A 463 7.81 12.91 34.62
N GLU A 464 7.37 12.78 35.86
CA GLU A 464 7.92 13.57 36.95
C GLU A 464 9.40 13.20 37.14
N VAL A 465 10.24 14.22 37.29
CA VAL A 465 11.67 14.07 37.59
C VAL A 465 11.91 14.81 38.90
N PRO A 466 11.76 14.16 40.07
CA PRO A 466 11.85 14.82 41.37
C PRO A 466 13.20 15.51 41.61
N THR A 467 14.29 14.89 41.14
CA THR A 467 15.66 15.40 41.24
C THR A 467 16.34 15.44 39.87
N THR A 468 16.76 14.30 39.33
CA THR A 468 17.41 14.17 38.01
C THR A 468 16.93 12.91 37.28
N ALA A 469 17.04 12.89 35.95
CA ALA A 469 16.65 11.73 35.15
C ALA A 469 17.56 10.52 35.42
N GLU A 470 18.83 10.78 35.70
CA GLU A 470 19.84 9.80 36.08
C GLU A 470 19.53 9.18 37.45
N ALA A 471 19.05 9.97 38.42
CA ALA A 471 18.61 9.45 39.71
C ALA A 471 17.38 8.54 39.58
N LEU A 472 16.44 8.93 38.70
CA LEU A 472 15.27 8.10 38.37
C LEU A 472 15.69 6.77 37.74
N GLY A 473 16.60 6.81 36.75
CA GLY A 473 17.16 5.62 36.12
C GLY A 473 17.93 4.75 37.09
N ARG A 474 18.74 5.34 37.97
CA ARG A 474 19.47 4.61 39.02
C ARG A 474 18.49 3.92 39.97
N SER A 475 17.47 4.63 40.46
CA SER A 475 16.45 4.05 41.34
C SER A 475 15.70 2.90 40.68
N LEU A 476 15.40 2.98 39.38
CA LEU A 476 14.73 1.92 38.61
C LEU A 476 15.59 0.66 38.51
N HIS A 477 16.85 0.80 38.07
CA HIS A 477 17.73 -0.34 37.82
C HIS A 477 18.25 -1.00 39.10
N SER A 478 18.39 -0.25 40.20
CA SER A 478 18.81 -0.79 41.49
C SER A 478 17.64 -1.19 42.40
N ALA A 479 16.39 -1.01 41.96
CA ALA A 479 15.20 -1.18 42.81
C ALA A 479 15.19 -2.53 43.52
N GLY A 480 15.48 -3.59 42.77
CA GLY A 480 15.48 -4.94 43.31
C GLY A 480 16.54 -5.15 44.40
N LEU A 481 17.74 -4.63 44.19
CA LEU A 481 18.85 -4.74 45.15
C LEU A 481 18.59 -3.93 46.41
N VAL A 482 18.17 -2.67 46.27
CA VAL A 482 17.91 -1.78 47.40
C VAL A 482 16.73 -2.26 48.24
N ALA A 483 15.66 -2.74 47.58
CA ALA A 483 14.52 -3.32 48.28
C ALA A 483 14.89 -4.57 49.08
N THR A 484 15.80 -5.40 48.54
CA THR A 484 16.32 -6.59 49.25
C THR A 484 17.21 -6.18 50.43
N ALA A 485 18.07 -5.17 50.27
CA ALA A 485 18.90 -4.66 51.37
C ALA A 485 18.03 -4.13 52.51
N LEU A 486 17.00 -3.33 52.21
CA LEU A 486 16.05 -2.81 53.19
C LEU A 486 15.31 -3.91 53.95
N ALA A 487 14.87 -4.96 53.23
CA ALA A 487 14.16 -6.09 53.82
C ALA A 487 15.07 -7.00 54.66
N GLY A 488 16.35 -7.12 54.28
CA GLY A 488 17.34 -7.93 54.98
C GLY A 488 18.01 -7.24 56.17
N THR A 489 17.81 -5.93 56.33
CA THR A 489 18.43 -5.15 57.41
C THR A 489 17.83 -5.53 58.77
N ASN A 490 18.69 -5.78 59.77
CA ASN A 490 18.33 -5.95 61.16
C ASN A 490 18.05 -4.59 61.82
N TRP A 491 16.85 -4.09 61.58
CA TRP A 491 16.40 -2.80 62.11
C TRP A 491 16.36 -2.74 63.65
N GLU A 492 16.14 -3.87 64.33
CA GLU A 492 16.16 -3.93 65.80
C GLU A 492 17.56 -3.68 66.37
N LEU A 493 18.60 -4.19 65.69
CA LEU A 493 19.98 -3.93 66.06
C LEU A 493 20.30 -2.43 65.95
N ILE A 494 19.94 -1.81 64.83
CA ILE A 494 20.16 -0.39 64.60
C ILE A 494 19.41 0.45 65.65
N ASP A 495 18.15 0.14 65.93
CA ASP A 495 17.37 0.88 66.94
C ASP A 495 17.94 0.70 68.35
N SER A 496 18.45 -0.49 68.68
CA SER A 496 19.08 -0.77 69.98
C SER A 496 20.32 0.11 70.23
N THR A 497 21.04 0.51 69.18
CA THR A 497 22.15 1.46 69.34
C THR A 497 21.71 2.84 69.78
N ARG A 498 20.48 3.26 69.41
CA ARG A 498 19.92 4.58 69.76
C ARG A 498 19.48 4.66 71.21
N THR A 499 19.29 3.52 71.88
CA THR A 499 18.93 3.46 73.30
C THR A 499 20.14 3.41 74.23
N LEU A 500 21.36 3.29 73.68
CA LEU A 500 22.60 3.28 74.47
C LEU A 500 22.81 4.63 75.17
N SER A 501 23.28 4.58 76.42
CA SER A 501 23.50 5.74 77.28
C SER A 501 24.97 5.87 77.71
N GLY A 502 25.32 6.98 78.36
CA GLY A 502 26.68 7.23 78.82
C GLY A 502 27.66 7.50 77.66
N GLU A 503 28.84 6.88 77.72
CA GLU A 503 29.93 7.11 76.73
C GLU A 503 29.59 6.67 75.30
N TRP A 504 28.58 5.81 75.13
CA TRP A 504 28.20 5.23 73.84
C TRP A 504 27.08 6.00 73.11
N ALA A 505 26.42 6.95 73.78
CA ALA A 505 25.23 7.64 73.27
C ALA A 505 25.50 8.40 71.95
N VAL A 506 26.64 9.08 71.84
CA VAL A 506 27.01 9.85 70.64
C VAL A 506 27.26 8.92 69.45
N GLN A 507 27.95 7.79 69.67
CA GLN A 507 28.24 6.83 68.61
C GLN A 507 26.97 6.14 68.10
N GLY A 508 26.06 5.76 69.01
CA GLY A 508 24.77 5.17 68.66
C GLY A 508 23.85 6.12 67.90
N ALA A 509 23.78 7.40 68.32
CA ALA A 509 23.02 8.42 67.60
C ALA A 509 23.57 8.64 66.18
N GLY A 510 24.90 8.64 66.02
CA GLY A 510 25.54 8.81 64.71
C GLY A 510 25.25 7.69 63.70
N ILE A 511 25.08 6.44 64.16
CA ILE A 511 24.66 5.31 63.32
C ILE A 511 23.26 5.60 62.74
N GLY A 512 22.31 5.96 63.60
CA GLY A 512 20.94 6.31 63.18
C GLY A 512 20.90 7.49 62.21
N GLU A 513 21.69 8.55 62.47
CA GLU A 513 21.74 9.73 61.61
C GLU A 513 22.28 9.43 60.20
N ARG A 514 23.27 8.54 60.07
CA ARG A 514 23.79 8.11 58.76
C ARG A 514 22.77 7.31 57.97
N VAL A 515 22.02 6.43 58.63
CA VAL A 515 20.90 5.68 58.00
C VAL A 515 19.78 6.63 57.55
N VAL A 516 19.39 7.58 58.41
CA VAL A 516 18.41 8.64 58.06
C VAL A 516 18.88 9.42 56.84
N THR A 517 20.13 9.86 56.83
CA THR A 517 20.71 10.62 55.72
C THR A 517 20.71 9.81 54.42
N ALA A 518 21.01 8.50 54.48
CA ALA A 518 21.01 7.64 53.30
C ALA A 518 19.61 7.42 52.73
N ILE A 519 18.59 7.33 53.59
CA ILE A 519 17.19 7.23 53.14
C ILE A 519 16.69 8.55 52.57
N GLN A 520 17.18 9.70 53.05
CA GLN A 520 16.80 11.01 52.53
C GLN A 520 17.31 11.28 51.11
N HIS A 521 18.55 10.88 50.80
CA HIS A 521 19.19 11.20 49.52
C HIS A 521 19.01 10.08 48.49
N ASP A 522 18.94 10.44 47.21
CA ASP A 522 18.83 9.49 46.08
C ASP A 522 19.91 8.41 46.08
N GLU A 523 19.59 7.26 45.50
CA GLU A 523 20.52 6.14 45.31
C GLU A 523 21.72 6.49 44.42
N LEU A 524 21.58 7.50 43.54
CA LEU A 524 22.68 8.03 42.75
C LEU A 524 23.71 8.79 43.62
N VAL A 525 23.25 9.42 44.69
CA VAL A 525 24.08 10.26 45.58
C VAL A 525 24.68 9.41 46.70
N LYS A 526 23.89 8.52 47.31
CA LYS A 526 24.33 7.61 48.37
C LYS A 526 23.81 6.21 48.14
N SER A 527 24.68 5.21 48.10
CA SER A 527 24.29 3.79 48.02
C SER A 527 23.67 3.35 49.34
N LEU A 528 22.36 3.12 49.37
CA LEU A 528 21.67 2.77 50.62
C LEU A 528 22.06 1.37 51.09
N GLY A 529 22.24 0.42 50.17
CA GLY A 529 22.66 -0.94 50.52
C GLY A 529 24.03 -0.98 51.21
N ASP A 530 24.97 -0.17 50.73
CA ASP A 530 26.32 -0.09 51.33
C ASP A 530 26.28 0.57 52.71
N VAL A 531 25.48 1.64 52.87
CA VAL A 531 25.31 2.30 54.17
C VAL A 531 24.67 1.35 55.17
N LEU A 532 23.57 0.67 54.83
CA LEU A 532 22.91 -0.27 55.73
C LEU A 532 23.88 -1.37 56.17
N SER A 533 24.63 -1.96 55.23
CA SER A 533 25.62 -2.99 55.52
C SER A 533 26.76 -2.50 56.41
N ALA A 534 27.23 -1.26 56.23
CA ALA A 534 28.28 -0.68 57.05
C ALA A 534 27.79 -0.35 58.47
N GLU A 535 26.58 0.22 58.58
CA GLU A 535 25.99 0.62 59.84
C GLU A 535 25.55 -0.57 60.70
N GLU A 536 25.15 -1.70 60.10
CA GLU A 536 24.89 -2.94 60.84
C GLU A 536 26.16 -3.51 61.49
N ARG A 537 27.30 -3.46 60.79
CA ARG A 537 28.59 -3.87 61.37
C ARG A 537 28.97 -2.92 62.52
N ALA A 538 28.87 -1.61 62.29
CA ALA A 538 29.14 -0.61 63.32
C ALA A 538 28.23 -0.79 64.55
N ALA A 539 26.96 -1.11 64.34
CA ALA A 539 26.00 -1.37 65.41
C ALA A 539 26.37 -2.64 66.20
N THR A 540 26.78 -3.70 65.50
CA THR A 540 27.23 -4.96 66.12
C THR A 540 28.47 -4.73 67.00
N ASP A 541 29.46 -4.01 66.49
CA ASP A 541 30.70 -3.70 67.20
C ASP A 541 30.44 -2.81 68.43
N LEU A 542 29.55 -1.82 68.28
CA LEU A 542 29.17 -0.91 69.36
C LEU A 542 28.46 -1.64 70.51
N ILE A 543 27.48 -2.49 70.19
CA ILE A 543 26.74 -3.26 71.21
C ILE A 543 27.65 -4.29 71.89
N THR A 544 28.51 -4.96 71.13
CA THR A 544 29.48 -5.93 71.69
C THR A 544 30.46 -5.24 72.64
N SER A 545 30.95 -4.05 72.27
CA SER A 545 31.86 -3.26 73.10
C SER A 545 31.17 -2.75 74.38
N ALA A 546 29.93 -2.28 74.28
CA ALA A 546 29.13 -1.84 75.42
C ALA A 546 28.81 -3.00 76.39
N ALA A 547 28.50 -4.18 75.87
CA ALA A 547 28.26 -5.39 76.66
C ALA A 547 29.55 -5.86 77.38
N ALA A 548 30.69 -5.89 76.69
CA ALA A 548 31.97 -6.29 77.27
C ALA A 548 32.39 -5.36 78.43
N ARG A 549 32.20 -4.05 78.29
CA ARG A 549 32.54 -3.09 79.35
C ARG A 549 31.58 -3.13 80.54
N SER A 550 30.31 -3.43 80.31
CA SER A 550 29.33 -3.66 81.39
C SER A 550 29.70 -4.89 82.23
N ALA A 551 30.25 -5.95 81.61
CA ALA A 551 30.72 -7.14 82.32
C ALA A 551 31.97 -6.89 83.19
N THR A 552 32.82 -5.93 82.82
CA THR A 552 34.03 -5.59 83.60
C THR A 552 33.78 -4.72 84.85
N ASN A 553 32.60 -4.09 84.97
CA ASN A 553 32.22 -3.21 86.09
C ASN A 553 31.30 -3.88 87.14
N GLY A 554 31.31 -5.22 87.23
CA GLY A 554 30.51 -5.96 88.22
C GLY A 554 30.88 -5.65 89.68
N PRO A 555 29.95 -5.86 90.65
CA PRO A 555 30.13 -5.45 92.05
C PRO A 555 31.30 -6.17 92.76
N PRO A 556 31.98 -5.52 93.73
CA PRO A 556 33.12 -6.11 94.42
C PRO A 556 32.73 -7.37 95.21
N ALA A 557 33.62 -8.36 95.22
CA ALA A 557 33.44 -9.62 95.95
C ALA A 557 33.15 -9.37 97.45
N PRO A 558 32.24 -10.14 98.09
CA PRO A 558 31.93 -9.97 99.50
C PRO A 558 33.16 -10.26 100.37
N PRO A 559 33.36 -9.53 101.50
CA PRO A 559 34.51 -9.72 102.36
C PRO A 559 34.50 -11.11 103.02
N ALA A 560 35.68 -11.74 103.08
CA ALA A 560 35.85 -13.06 103.67
C ALA A 560 35.57 -13.02 105.19
N PRO A 561 34.92 -14.06 105.78
CA PRO A 561 34.67 -14.10 107.21
C PRO A 561 35.98 -14.23 108.00
N GLY A 562 36.19 -13.32 108.96
CA GLY A 562 37.30 -13.34 109.91
C GLY A 562 37.20 -14.48 110.93
N ARG A 563 38.37 -14.92 111.41
CA ARG A 563 38.59 -16.02 112.36
C ARG A 563 37.93 -15.82 113.72
#